data_AF-A0A226NMC0-F1
#
_entry.id   AF-A0A226NMC0-F1
#
_cell.length_a   1.000
_cell.length_b   1.000
_cell.length_c   1.000
_cell.angle_alpha   90.00
_cell.angle_beta   90.00
_cell.angle_gamma   90.00
#
_symmetry.space_group_name_H-M   'P 1'
#
loop_
_entity.id
_entity.type
_entity.pdbx_description
1 polymer ?
#
loop_
_entity_poly.entity_id
_entity_poly.type
_entity_poly.pdbx_seq_one_letter_code
_entity_poly.pdbx_strand_id
1 'polypeptide(L)'
;MQLNLTLICFVFGGFLPDAAARREQMDTGQCDLPRSQGELNSFLWTIRRDPPAYLFGTIHVPYTRVWDFIPDNSKAAFQASSSVYFELDLTDPYTISGLASCQMLPHGENLQDVLPRELYRRLKRHLDYIKLMLPHWMTPDQRGKGLYADYLFNAIAGNWERKRPVWVMLMVNSLTETDIRSRGVPVLDLYLAQEAERMKKTTGAVERVEEQCHPLNGLNFSQWGLSEEEQIQFTLAYDSCDVLS
;
A
#
# COMPACT_ATOMS: atom_id res chain seq x y z
N MET A 1 71.81 22.91 36.33
CA MET A 1 71.37 23.04 37.73
C MET A 1 69.94 22.52 37.80
N GLN A 2 69.78 21.33 38.37
CA GLN A 2 68.51 20.75 38.83
C GLN A 2 67.88 21.62 39.92
N LEU A 3 66.54 21.69 40.04
CA LEU A 3 65.74 20.91 41.01
C LEU A 3 64.30 21.43 41.16
N ASN A 4 63.40 20.45 41.30
CA ASN A 4 62.00 20.52 41.69
C ASN A 4 61.76 21.08 43.09
N LEU A 5 60.51 21.53 43.35
CA LEU A 5 59.56 21.22 44.46
C LEU A 5 58.67 22.46 44.70
N THR A 6 57.35 22.42 44.92
CA THR A 6 56.56 21.40 45.60
C THR A 6 55.07 21.49 45.22
N LEU A 7 54.50 20.30 45.10
CA LEU A 7 53.11 19.87 45.23
C LEU A 7 52.35 20.52 46.41
N ILE A 8 51.11 20.98 46.20
CA ILE A 8 50.05 20.90 47.21
C ILE A 8 48.80 20.32 46.55
N CYS A 9 48.52 19.06 46.90
CA CYS A 9 47.27 18.36 46.62
C CYS A 9 46.15 18.91 47.50
N PHE A 10 44.99 19.22 46.91
CA PHE A 10 43.72 19.14 47.62
C PHE A 10 42.94 17.94 47.06
N VAL A 11 42.81 16.90 47.89
CA VAL A 11 41.89 15.78 47.66
C VAL A 11 40.54 16.21 48.21
N PHE A 12 39.59 16.52 47.34
CA PHE A 12 38.18 16.45 47.70
C PHE A 12 37.65 15.10 47.23
N GLY A 13 37.44 14.20 48.18
CA GLY A 13 36.74 12.94 47.98
C GLY A 13 35.27 13.24 47.66
N GLY A 14 34.92 13.14 46.38
CA GLY A 14 33.56 12.97 45.92
C GLY A 14 33.48 11.63 45.21
N PHE A 15 32.65 10.73 45.71
CA PHE A 15 32.32 9.47 45.06
C PHE A 15 31.87 9.74 43.63
N LEU A 16 32.68 9.36 42.64
CA LEU A 16 32.20 9.15 41.28
C LEU A 16 31.19 8.01 41.35
N PRO A 17 29.91 8.19 41.00
CA PRO A 17 29.07 7.04 40.73
C PRO A 17 29.72 6.31 39.56
N ASP A 18 30.00 5.03 39.81
CA ASP A 18 30.45 4.05 38.85
C ASP A 18 29.69 4.26 37.54
N ALA A 19 30.42 4.46 36.45
CA ALA A 19 29.87 4.54 35.10
C ALA A 19 29.45 3.12 34.66
N ALA A 20 28.61 2.49 35.47
CA ALA A 20 27.87 1.30 35.12
C ALA A 20 26.87 1.71 34.03
N ALA A 21 27.31 1.52 32.79
CA ALA A 21 26.50 1.27 31.62
C ALA A 21 25.00 1.58 31.79
N ARG A 22 24.60 2.83 31.58
CA ARG A 22 23.29 3.05 30.96
C ARG A 22 23.40 2.51 29.54
N ARG A 23 23.14 1.22 29.40
CA ARG A 23 22.46 0.71 28.21
C ARG A 23 21.19 1.55 28.12
N GLU A 24 21.20 2.59 27.30
CA GLU A 24 19.97 2.93 26.60
C GLU A 24 19.53 1.62 25.96
N GLN A 25 18.45 1.04 26.48
CA GLN A 25 17.71 0.06 25.72
C GLN A 25 17.37 0.76 24.42
N MET A 26 18.07 0.40 23.34
CA MET A 26 17.45 0.43 22.02
C MET A 26 16.14 -0.31 22.20
N ASP A 27 15.04 0.44 22.22
CA ASP A 27 13.72 -0.12 22.00
C ASP A 27 13.85 -0.99 20.76
N THR A 28 13.66 -2.30 20.91
CA THR A 28 13.82 -3.25 19.81
C THR A 28 12.73 -3.09 18.76
N GLY A 29 11.92 -2.02 18.83
CA GLY A 29 10.95 -1.64 17.81
C GLY A 29 9.99 -2.79 17.54
N GLN A 30 9.69 -3.59 18.57
CA GLN A 30 8.67 -4.60 18.46
C GLN A 30 7.35 -3.85 18.35
N CYS A 31 6.77 -3.83 17.15
CA CYS A 31 5.41 -3.35 16.95
C CYS A 31 4.47 -4.34 17.64
N ASP A 32 4.18 -4.10 18.92
CA ASP A 32 3.20 -4.88 19.66
C ASP A 32 1.82 -4.65 19.05
N LEU A 33 1.09 -5.73 18.79
CA LEU A 33 -0.30 -5.62 18.35
C LEU A 33 -1.14 -5.04 19.49
N PRO A 34 -2.08 -4.12 19.19
CA PRO A 34 -3.00 -3.56 20.17
C PRO A 34 -3.79 -4.68 20.84
N ARG A 35 -3.86 -4.65 22.18
CA ARG A 35 -4.42 -5.74 22.99
C ARG A 35 -5.93 -5.59 23.21
N SER A 36 -6.48 -4.42 22.91
CA SER A 36 -7.91 -4.12 23.04
C SER A 36 -8.37 -2.99 22.11
N GLN A 37 -9.68 -2.90 21.85
CA GLN A 37 -10.29 -1.83 21.04
C GLN A 37 -10.01 -0.42 21.60
N GLY A 38 -9.87 -0.28 22.92
CA GLY A 38 -9.60 1.01 23.56
C GLY A 38 -8.18 1.55 23.33
N GLU A 39 -7.27 0.72 22.83
CA GLU A 39 -5.88 1.10 22.49
C GLU A 39 -5.73 1.55 21.04
N LEU A 40 -6.77 1.36 20.22
CA LEU A 40 -6.71 1.68 18.80
C LEU A 40 -6.96 3.16 18.54
N ASN A 41 -6.11 3.76 17.69
CA ASN A 41 -6.37 5.06 17.11
C ASN A 41 -7.38 4.90 15.96
N SER A 42 -8.54 5.56 16.08
CA SER A 42 -9.61 5.44 15.09
C SER A 42 -9.33 6.13 13.76
N PHE A 43 -8.43 7.12 13.75
CA PHE A 43 -8.20 8.02 12.60
C PHE A 43 -9.51 8.58 12.01
N LEU A 44 -10.56 8.65 12.83
CA LEU A 44 -11.89 9.15 12.49
C LEU A 44 -11.97 10.62 12.85
N TRP A 45 -12.10 11.47 11.85
CA TRP A 45 -12.23 12.91 12.03
C TRP A 45 -13.71 13.28 12.06
N THR A 46 -14.12 14.06 13.06
CA THR A 46 -15.50 14.54 13.16
C THR A 46 -15.60 15.98 12.69
N ILE A 47 -16.46 16.22 11.69
CA ILE A 47 -16.85 17.55 11.22
C ILE A 47 -18.06 17.99 12.05
N ARG A 48 -17.91 19.09 12.79
CA ARG A 48 -18.93 19.61 13.70
C ARG A 48 -20.09 20.22 12.91
N ARG A 49 -21.23 19.55 12.89
CA ARG A 49 -22.53 19.96 12.32
C ARG A 49 -23.65 19.12 12.94
N ASP A 50 -24.91 19.44 12.61
CA ASP A 50 -26.09 18.68 13.06
C ASP A 50 -26.91 18.19 11.84
N PRO A 51 -27.03 16.87 11.59
CA PRO A 51 -26.27 15.80 12.25
C PRO A 51 -24.77 15.86 11.89
N PRO A 52 -23.88 15.25 12.71
CA PRO A 52 -22.43 15.27 12.48
C PRO A 52 -22.05 14.59 11.16
N ALA A 53 -20.91 14.99 10.60
CA ALA A 53 -20.27 14.27 9.50
C ALA A 53 -18.90 13.76 9.92
N TYR A 54 -18.42 12.71 9.25
CA TYR A 54 -17.17 12.05 9.58
C TYR A 54 -16.29 11.93 8.33
N LEU A 55 -14.98 12.03 8.52
CA LEU A 55 -13.98 11.70 7.53
C LEU A 55 -13.14 10.53 8.06
N PHE A 56 -13.08 9.47 7.27
CA PHE A 56 -12.38 8.24 7.60
C PHE A 56 -11.49 7.85 6.42
N GLY A 57 -10.18 7.79 6.64
CA GLY A 57 -9.22 7.41 5.60
C GLY A 57 -9.19 5.90 5.43
N THR A 58 -9.19 5.43 4.18
CA THR A 58 -9.04 4.02 3.83
C THR A 58 -7.66 3.74 3.26
N ILE A 59 -7.27 2.47 3.30
CA ILE A 59 -6.11 1.93 2.61
C ILE A 59 -6.58 0.85 1.65
N HIS A 60 -6.03 0.81 0.43
CA HIS A 60 -6.39 -0.17 -0.60
C HIS A 60 -5.76 -1.54 -0.33
N VAL A 61 -6.18 -2.16 0.76
CA VAL A 61 -5.82 -3.52 1.16
C VAL A 61 -7.09 -4.33 1.39
N PRO A 62 -7.04 -5.66 1.23
CA PRO A 62 -8.20 -6.52 1.50
C PRO A 62 -8.78 -6.24 2.88
N TYR A 63 -10.10 -6.03 2.96
CA TYR A 63 -10.74 -5.62 4.22
C TYR A 63 -10.47 -6.62 5.36
N THR A 64 -10.37 -7.92 5.05
CA THR A 64 -10.09 -8.99 6.02
C THR A 64 -8.73 -8.86 6.72
N ARG A 65 -7.77 -8.12 6.15
CA ARG A 65 -6.47 -7.87 6.79
C ARG A 65 -6.53 -6.77 7.84
N VAL A 66 -7.52 -5.88 7.75
CA VAL A 66 -7.56 -4.64 8.53
C VAL A 66 -8.81 -4.51 9.39
N TRP A 67 -9.86 -5.29 9.12
CA TRP A 67 -11.18 -5.13 9.75
C TRP A 67 -11.15 -5.22 11.28
N ASP A 68 -10.35 -6.13 11.83
CA ASP A 68 -10.20 -6.31 13.28
C ASP A 68 -9.46 -5.12 13.93
N PHE A 69 -8.67 -4.39 13.15
CA PHE A 69 -7.93 -3.20 13.56
C PHE A 69 -8.71 -1.90 13.30
N ILE A 70 -9.89 -1.96 12.69
CA ILE A 70 -10.79 -0.81 12.57
C ILE A 70 -11.57 -0.64 13.88
N PRO A 71 -11.46 0.51 14.56
CA PRO A 71 -12.07 0.68 15.87
C PRO A 71 -13.60 0.72 15.84
N ASP A 72 -14.22 0.25 16.93
CA ASP A 72 -15.68 0.16 17.06
C ASP A 72 -16.39 1.52 16.90
N ASN A 73 -15.76 2.63 17.30
CA ASN A 73 -16.33 3.96 17.10
C ASN A 73 -16.44 4.33 15.60
N SER A 74 -15.47 3.93 14.77
CA SER A 74 -15.53 4.10 13.31
C SER A 74 -16.63 3.24 12.69
N LYS A 75 -16.75 1.97 13.13
CA LYS A 75 -17.83 1.06 12.71
C LYS A 75 -19.20 1.61 13.10
N ALA A 76 -19.35 2.13 14.32
CA ALA A 76 -20.59 2.74 14.80
C ALA A 76 -20.95 4.02 14.02
N ALA A 77 -19.97 4.88 13.72
CA ALA A 77 -20.19 6.07 12.90
C ALA A 77 -20.66 5.71 11.49
N PHE A 78 -20.06 4.69 10.87
CA PHE A 78 -20.52 4.16 9.58
C PHE A 78 -21.96 3.62 9.67
N GLN A 79 -22.27 2.82 10.70
CA GLN A 79 -23.61 2.27 10.91
C GLN A 79 -24.68 3.35 11.09
N ALA A 80 -24.39 4.38 11.89
CA ALA A 80 -25.32 5.47 12.18
C ALA A 80 -25.54 6.45 11.01
N SER A 81 -24.58 6.55 10.09
CA SER A 81 -24.66 7.48 8.95
C SER A 81 -25.73 7.06 7.95
N SER A 82 -26.60 7.99 7.52
CA SER A 82 -27.58 7.73 6.45
C SER A 82 -26.97 7.75 5.05
N SER A 83 -25.84 8.45 4.90
CA SER A 83 -25.15 8.69 3.63
C SER A 83 -23.66 8.47 3.79
N VAL A 84 -23.01 7.88 2.79
CA VAL A 84 -21.56 7.60 2.78
C VAL A 84 -21.02 7.93 1.41
N TYR A 85 -19.93 8.69 1.36
CA TYR A 85 -19.28 9.08 0.11
C TYR A 85 -17.87 8.51 0.08
N PHE A 86 -17.48 7.95 -1.07
CA PHE A 86 -16.17 7.34 -1.31
C PHE A 86 -15.35 8.21 -2.26
N GLU A 87 -14.06 7.96 -2.38
CA GLU A 87 -13.21 8.67 -3.35
C GLU A 87 -13.77 8.50 -4.76
N LEU A 88 -13.92 7.25 -5.18
CA LEU A 88 -14.53 6.87 -6.45
C LEU A 88 -15.71 5.92 -6.25
N ASP A 89 -16.63 5.91 -7.22
CA ASP A 89 -17.70 4.93 -7.27
C ASP A 89 -17.17 3.64 -7.91
N LEU A 90 -16.61 2.76 -7.08
CA LEU A 90 -16.07 1.46 -7.51
C LEU A 90 -17.16 0.41 -7.78
N THR A 91 -18.45 0.73 -7.60
CA THR A 91 -19.56 -0.14 -7.99
C THR A 91 -20.10 0.21 -9.38
N ASP A 92 -19.83 1.42 -9.87
CA ASP A 92 -20.14 1.83 -11.24
C ASP A 92 -19.13 1.24 -12.27
N PRO A 93 -19.59 0.41 -13.24
CA PRO A 93 -18.73 -0.11 -14.31
C PRO A 93 -18.09 1.00 -15.17
N TYR A 94 -18.70 2.18 -15.30
CA TYR A 94 -18.09 3.29 -16.05
C TYR A 94 -16.84 3.81 -15.36
N THR A 95 -16.85 3.98 -14.05
CA THR A 95 -15.66 4.34 -13.24
C THR A 95 -14.53 3.33 -13.45
N ILE A 96 -14.85 2.03 -13.33
CA ILE A 96 -13.86 0.96 -13.52
C ILE A 96 -13.28 0.99 -14.94
N SER A 97 -14.11 1.18 -15.97
CA SER A 97 -13.66 1.27 -17.36
C SER A 97 -12.78 2.50 -17.62
N GLY A 98 -13.11 3.64 -16.99
CA GLY A 98 -12.34 4.88 -17.06
C GLY A 98 -10.96 4.71 -16.43
N LEU A 99 -10.89 4.14 -15.23
CA LEU A 99 -9.62 3.81 -14.56
C LEU A 99 -8.77 2.84 -15.38
N ALA A 100 -9.38 1.81 -15.97
CA ALA A 100 -8.67 0.86 -16.83
C ALA A 100 -8.09 1.56 -18.08
N SER A 101 -8.84 2.49 -18.68
CA SER A 101 -8.41 3.23 -19.86
C SER A 101 -7.29 4.22 -19.55
N CYS A 102 -7.35 4.88 -18.40
CA CYS A 102 -6.38 5.91 -18.03
C CYS A 102 -4.98 5.36 -17.73
N GLN A 103 -4.88 4.06 -17.45
CA GLN A 103 -3.61 3.36 -17.27
C GLN A 103 -2.81 3.21 -18.56
N MET A 104 -3.45 3.35 -19.72
CA MET A 104 -2.86 3.03 -21.01
C MET A 104 -2.01 4.19 -21.57
N LEU A 105 -0.96 3.82 -22.28
CA LEU A 105 -0.22 4.69 -23.17
C LEU A 105 -1.12 5.21 -24.30
N PRO A 106 -0.78 6.37 -24.91
CA PRO A 106 -1.45 6.84 -26.11
C PRO A 106 -1.55 5.77 -27.21
N HIS A 107 -2.51 5.94 -28.12
CA HIS A 107 -2.70 5.01 -29.22
C HIS A 107 -1.45 4.93 -30.10
N GLY A 108 -0.99 3.70 -30.37
CA GLY A 108 0.19 3.44 -31.21
C GLY A 108 1.50 3.32 -30.45
N GLU A 109 1.55 3.73 -29.18
CA GLU A 109 2.74 3.59 -28.33
C GLU A 109 2.74 2.27 -27.56
N ASN A 110 3.93 1.73 -27.32
CA ASN A 110 4.16 0.54 -26.52
C ASN A 110 5.21 0.81 -25.43
N LEU A 111 5.12 0.07 -24.34
CA LEU A 111 6.04 0.18 -23.22
C LEU A 111 7.51 -0.07 -23.62
N GLN A 112 7.77 -0.91 -24.63
CA GLN A 112 9.13 -1.14 -25.15
C GLN A 112 9.76 0.11 -25.78
N ASP A 113 8.94 1.09 -26.20
CA ASP A 113 9.39 2.34 -26.81
C ASP A 113 9.74 3.38 -25.75
N VAL A 114 9.22 3.21 -24.53
CA VAL A 114 9.36 4.15 -23.40
C VAL A 114 10.39 3.66 -22.38
N LEU A 115 10.49 2.34 -22.17
CA LEU A 115 11.44 1.77 -21.20
C LEU A 115 12.80 1.42 -21.85
N PRO A 116 13.90 1.50 -21.08
CA PRO A 116 15.18 0.96 -21.50
C PRO A 116 15.04 -0.54 -21.82
N ARG A 117 15.69 -0.96 -22.91
CA ARG A 117 15.58 -2.33 -23.44
C ARG A 117 15.84 -3.42 -22.40
N GLU A 118 16.79 -3.21 -21.49
CA GLU A 118 17.08 -4.21 -20.44
C GLU A 118 16.00 -4.26 -19.36
N LEU A 119 15.44 -3.12 -18.97
CA LEU A 119 14.34 -3.06 -18.02
C LEU A 119 13.09 -3.75 -18.59
N TYR A 120 12.75 -3.48 -19.85
CA TYR A 120 11.66 -4.17 -20.55
C TYR A 120 11.82 -5.70 -20.53
N ARG A 121 13.03 -6.20 -20.83
CA ARG A 121 13.31 -7.64 -20.79
C ARG A 121 13.18 -8.22 -19.39
N ARG A 122 13.66 -7.52 -18.37
CA ARG A 122 13.53 -7.93 -16.97
C ARG A 122 12.06 -8.03 -16.56
N LEU A 123 11.27 -7.00 -16.86
CA LEU A 123 9.84 -6.97 -16.62
C LEU A 123 9.15 -8.16 -17.30
N LYS A 124 9.43 -8.39 -18.59
CA LYS A 124 8.87 -9.53 -19.32
C LYS A 124 9.20 -10.86 -18.65
N ARG A 125 10.47 -11.11 -18.31
CA ARG A 125 10.88 -12.35 -17.62
C ARG A 125 10.18 -12.51 -16.27
N HIS A 126 10.03 -11.43 -15.52
CA HIS A 126 9.33 -11.46 -14.24
C HIS A 126 7.85 -11.79 -14.42
N LEU A 127 7.14 -11.17 -15.37
CA LEU A 127 5.75 -11.50 -15.67
C LEU A 127 5.57 -12.95 -16.17
N ASP A 128 6.52 -13.47 -16.95
CA ASP A 128 6.56 -14.88 -17.35
C ASP A 128 6.70 -15.80 -16.10
N TYR A 129 7.54 -15.43 -15.13
CA TYR A 129 7.65 -16.13 -13.84
C TYR A 129 6.36 -16.07 -13.02
N ILE A 130 5.76 -14.88 -12.86
CA ILE A 130 4.48 -14.72 -12.13
C ILE A 130 3.42 -15.62 -12.74
N LYS A 131 3.30 -15.66 -14.06
CA LYS A 131 2.32 -16.52 -14.76
C LYS A 131 2.52 -18.01 -14.46
N LEU A 132 3.76 -18.47 -14.29
CA LEU A 132 4.08 -19.85 -13.89
C LEU A 132 3.77 -20.12 -12.41
N MET A 133 3.96 -19.13 -11.54
CA MET A 133 3.74 -19.28 -10.10
C MET A 133 2.28 -19.14 -9.69
N LEU A 134 1.49 -18.37 -10.45
CA LEU A 134 0.11 -18.02 -10.12
C LEU A 134 -0.75 -19.25 -9.75
N PRO A 135 -0.74 -20.38 -10.48
CA PRO A 135 -1.46 -21.58 -10.06
C PRO A 135 -1.09 -22.08 -8.65
N HIS A 136 0.18 -21.96 -8.25
CA HIS A 136 0.68 -22.44 -6.95
C HIS A 136 0.31 -21.51 -5.80
N TRP A 137 0.23 -20.21 -6.07
CA TRP A 137 -0.15 -19.19 -5.07
C TRP A 137 -1.67 -19.10 -4.85
N MET A 138 -2.48 -19.50 -5.83
CA MET A 138 -3.94 -19.48 -5.70
C MET A 138 -4.45 -20.43 -4.63
N THR A 139 -5.47 -19.98 -3.91
CA THR A 139 -6.17 -20.79 -2.90
C THR A 139 -7.25 -21.69 -3.54
N PRO A 140 -7.61 -22.80 -2.89
CA PRO A 140 -8.74 -23.64 -3.33
C PRO A 140 -10.05 -22.85 -3.46
N ASP A 141 -10.31 -21.92 -2.55
CA ASP A 141 -11.52 -21.10 -2.54
C ASP A 141 -11.62 -20.19 -3.76
N GLN A 142 -10.51 -19.61 -4.21
CA GLN A 142 -10.47 -18.80 -5.44
C GLN A 142 -10.86 -19.64 -6.66
N ARG A 143 -10.33 -20.87 -6.75
CA ARG A 143 -10.68 -21.80 -7.84
C ARG A 143 -12.14 -22.25 -7.76
N GLY A 144 -12.66 -22.49 -6.56
CA GLY A 144 -14.07 -22.81 -6.32
C GLY A 144 -15.03 -21.70 -6.74
N LYS A 145 -14.56 -20.44 -6.75
CA LYS A 145 -15.28 -19.26 -7.26
C LYS A 145 -15.10 -19.04 -8.78
N GLY A 146 -14.45 -19.95 -9.49
CA GLY A 146 -14.23 -19.85 -10.94
C GLY A 146 -13.07 -18.92 -11.34
N LEU A 147 -12.20 -18.52 -10.40
CA LEU A 147 -10.96 -17.83 -10.76
C LEU A 147 -9.92 -18.85 -11.21
N TYR A 148 -9.51 -18.77 -12.48
CA TYR A 148 -8.41 -19.55 -13.04
C TYR A 148 -7.15 -18.70 -13.17
N ALA A 149 -5.98 -19.33 -13.18
CA ALA A 149 -4.70 -18.61 -13.11
C ALA A 149 -4.47 -17.67 -14.30
N ASP A 150 -4.81 -18.12 -15.51
CA ASP A 150 -4.76 -17.33 -16.74
C ASP A 150 -5.76 -16.17 -16.72
N TYR A 151 -6.99 -16.43 -16.26
CA TYR A 151 -8.00 -15.39 -16.08
C TYR A 151 -7.53 -14.32 -15.09
N LEU A 152 -7.01 -14.74 -13.92
CA LEU A 152 -6.54 -13.84 -12.88
C LEU A 152 -5.29 -13.06 -13.34
N PHE A 153 -4.36 -13.71 -14.04
CA PHE A 153 -3.22 -13.03 -14.64
C PHE A 153 -3.68 -11.94 -15.61
N ASN A 154 -4.60 -12.26 -16.53
CA ASN A 154 -5.10 -11.31 -17.51
C ASN A 154 -5.91 -10.17 -16.85
N ALA A 155 -6.62 -10.45 -15.75
CA ALA A 155 -7.34 -9.43 -15.00
C ALA A 155 -6.40 -8.41 -14.32
N ILE A 156 -5.22 -8.83 -13.88
CA ILE A 156 -4.25 -7.96 -13.18
C ILE A 156 -3.27 -7.31 -14.17
N ALA A 157 -2.62 -8.16 -14.98
CA ALA A 157 -1.49 -7.80 -15.84
C ALA A 157 -1.78 -7.92 -17.34
N GLY A 158 -3.05 -8.06 -17.73
CA GLY A 158 -3.45 -8.02 -19.12
C GLY A 158 -3.02 -6.71 -19.79
N ASN A 159 -2.61 -6.81 -21.06
CA ASN A 159 -2.15 -5.67 -21.86
C ASN A 159 -1.05 -4.82 -21.19
N TRP A 160 -0.21 -5.41 -20.33
CA TRP A 160 0.85 -4.67 -19.62
C TRP A 160 1.79 -3.92 -20.58
N GLU A 161 2.02 -4.43 -21.79
CA GLU A 161 2.82 -3.77 -22.84
C GLU A 161 2.23 -2.44 -23.30
N ARG A 162 0.97 -2.16 -22.99
CA ARG A 162 0.28 -0.91 -23.32
C ARG A 162 0.06 0.00 -22.11
N LYS A 163 0.45 -0.41 -20.90
CA LYS A 163 0.31 0.42 -19.70
C LYS A 163 1.44 1.45 -19.64
N ARG A 164 1.19 2.62 -19.03
CA ARG A 164 2.25 3.60 -18.77
C ARG A 164 3.19 3.08 -17.66
N PRO A 165 4.45 3.52 -17.61
CA PRO A 165 5.44 2.98 -16.66
C PRO A 165 5.01 3.04 -15.19
N VAL A 166 4.46 4.16 -14.70
CA VAL A 166 3.93 4.26 -13.32
C VAL A 166 2.90 3.16 -12.99
N TRP A 167 2.00 2.83 -13.93
CA TRP A 167 0.99 1.81 -13.72
C TRP A 167 1.56 0.40 -13.78
N VAL A 168 2.61 0.19 -14.57
CA VAL A 168 3.37 -1.06 -14.57
C VAL A 168 4.07 -1.26 -13.24
N MET A 169 4.69 -0.22 -12.69
CA MET A 169 5.31 -0.26 -11.37
C MET A 169 4.31 -0.65 -10.28
N LEU A 170 3.17 0.06 -10.20
CA LEU A 170 2.11 -0.24 -9.23
C LEU A 170 1.54 -1.66 -9.43
N MET A 171 1.38 -2.08 -10.68
CA MET A 171 0.93 -3.43 -11.01
C MET A 171 1.90 -4.49 -10.50
N VAL A 172 3.21 -4.36 -10.79
CA VAL A 172 4.23 -5.32 -10.35
C VAL A 172 4.30 -5.38 -8.82
N ASN A 173 4.23 -4.24 -8.13
CA ASN A 173 4.14 -4.18 -6.66
C ASN A 173 2.94 -4.93 -6.07
N SER A 174 1.95 -5.31 -6.89
CA SER A 174 0.73 -6.04 -6.48
C SER A 174 0.68 -7.50 -6.96
N LEU A 175 1.82 -8.03 -7.44
CA LEU A 175 1.97 -9.39 -7.97
C LEU A 175 2.73 -10.34 -7.03
N THR A 176 2.75 -10.07 -5.73
CA THR A 176 3.35 -10.98 -4.73
C THR A 176 2.44 -12.19 -4.45
N GLU A 177 3.01 -13.29 -3.93
CA GLU A 177 2.20 -14.45 -3.47
C GLU A 177 1.09 -14.02 -2.50
N THR A 178 1.44 -13.15 -1.55
CA THR A 178 0.53 -12.62 -0.54
C THR A 178 -0.63 -11.86 -1.18
N ASP A 179 -0.36 -11.03 -2.20
CA ASP A 179 -1.41 -10.31 -2.91
C ASP A 179 -2.29 -11.24 -3.73
N ILE A 180 -1.69 -12.19 -4.46
CA ILE A 180 -2.41 -13.18 -5.27
C ILE A 180 -3.35 -14.01 -4.39
N ARG A 181 -2.92 -14.47 -3.22
CA ARG A 181 -3.76 -15.21 -2.25
C ARG A 181 -4.99 -14.43 -1.78
N SER A 182 -4.91 -13.10 -1.78
CA SER A 182 -6.01 -12.23 -1.35
C SER A 182 -6.94 -11.78 -2.47
N ARG A 183 -6.63 -12.07 -3.74
CA ARG A 183 -7.48 -11.68 -4.88
C ARG A 183 -8.88 -12.30 -4.76
N GLY A 184 -9.90 -11.52 -5.09
CA GLY A 184 -11.30 -11.88 -4.88
C GLY A 184 -11.84 -11.54 -3.49
N VAL A 185 -11.02 -10.98 -2.61
CA VAL A 185 -11.47 -10.26 -1.41
C VAL A 185 -11.51 -8.76 -1.74
N PRO A 186 -12.63 -8.05 -1.47
CA PRO A 186 -12.70 -6.62 -1.73
C PRO A 186 -11.71 -5.85 -0.84
N VAL A 187 -11.16 -4.77 -1.39
CA VAL A 187 -10.45 -3.75 -0.61
C VAL A 187 -11.41 -3.02 0.33
N LEU A 188 -10.90 -2.41 1.41
CA LEU A 188 -11.73 -1.86 2.49
C LEU A 188 -12.79 -0.85 2.02
N ASP A 189 -12.40 0.07 1.14
CA ASP A 189 -13.26 1.05 0.48
C ASP A 189 -14.40 0.39 -0.32
N LEU A 190 -14.09 -0.57 -1.18
CA LEU A 190 -15.12 -1.31 -1.94
C LEU A 190 -16.03 -2.13 -1.01
N TYR A 191 -15.48 -2.75 0.03
CA TYR A 191 -16.27 -3.49 1.02
C TYR A 191 -17.27 -2.56 1.74
N LEU A 192 -16.82 -1.38 2.18
CA LEU A 192 -17.69 -0.40 2.81
C LEU A 192 -18.75 0.14 1.84
N ALA A 193 -18.43 0.32 0.57
CA ALA A 193 -19.40 0.71 -0.46
C ALA A 193 -20.49 -0.35 -0.63
N GLN A 194 -20.09 -1.62 -0.77
CA GLN A 194 -21.03 -2.75 -0.86
C GLN A 194 -21.92 -2.89 0.39
N GLU A 195 -21.35 -2.70 1.58
CA GLU A 195 -22.12 -2.71 2.82
C GLU A 195 -23.08 -1.52 2.91
N ALA A 196 -22.69 -0.34 2.44
CA ALA A 196 -23.56 0.82 2.39
C ALA A 196 -24.77 0.59 1.45
N GLU A 197 -24.55 0.00 0.27
CA GLU A 197 -25.60 -0.43 -0.64
C GLU A 197 -26.52 -1.47 -0.01
N ARG A 198 -25.95 -2.50 0.63
CA ARG A 198 -26.70 -3.56 1.34
C ARG A 198 -27.59 -2.97 2.45
N MET A 199 -27.10 -1.94 3.13
CA MET A 199 -27.83 -1.21 4.16
C MET A 199 -28.78 -0.13 3.60
N LYS A 200 -28.87 0.02 2.27
CA LYS A 200 -29.70 1.03 1.58
C LYS A 200 -29.37 2.47 1.99
N LYS A 201 -28.10 2.75 2.30
CA LYS A 201 -27.61 4.11 2.54
C LYS A 201 -27.53 4.87 1.22
N THR A 202 -27.56 6.19 1.27
CA THR A 202 -27.23 7.01 0.10
C THR A 202 -25.72 6.94 -0.13
N THR A 203 -25.28 6.52 -1.32
CA THR A 203 -23.87 6.45 -1.70
C THR A 203 -23.53 7.50 -2.77
N GLY A 204 -22.25 7.81 -2.90
CA GLY A 204 -21.73 8.66 -3.98
C GLY A 204 -20.20 8.72 -3.97
N ALA A 205 -19.65 9.36 -5.00
CA ALA A 205 -18.22 9.62 -5.13
C ALA A 205 -17.90 11.11 -4.95
N VAL A 206 -16.74 11.42 -4.35
CA VAL A 206 -16.25 12.80 -4.22
C VAL A 206 -15.33 13.21 -5.36
N GLU A 207 -14.70 12.25 -6.04
CA GLU A 207 -13.75 12.47 -7.13
C GLU A 207 -14.25 11.89 -8.44
N ARG A 208 -13.66 12.36 -9.55
CA ARG A 208 -13.77 11.76 -10.87
C ARG A 208 -12.54 10.93 -11.21
N VAL A 209 -12.70 10.03 -12.17
CA VAL A 209 -11.59 9.21 -12.70
C VAL A 209 -10.40 10.08 -13.12
N GLU A 210 -10.67 11.22 -13.77
CA GLU A 210 -9.61 12.12 -14.24
C GLU A 210 -8.76 12.67 -13.09
N GLU A 211 -9.36 12.94 -11.93
CA GLU A 211 -8.67 13.50 -10.76
C GLU A 211 -7.68 12.50 -10.14
N GLN A 212 -7.93 11.20 -10.32
CA GLN A 212 -7.02 10.12 -9.90
C GLN A 212 -5.94 9.84 -10.95
N CYS A 213 -6.31 9.89 -12.22
CA CYS A 213 -5.40 9.53 -13.30
C CYS A 213 -4.42 10.64 -13.67
N HIS A 214 -4.83 11.92 -13.59
CA HIS A 214 -3.97 13.05 -13.98
C HIS A 214 -2.68 13.16 -13.13
N PRO A 215 -2.73 13.06 -11.79
CA PRO A 215 -1.52 13.10 -10.98
C PRO A 215 -0.56 11.98 -11.34
N LEU A 216 -1.05 10.74 -11.48
CA LEU A 216 -0.23 9.58 -11.81
C LEU A 216 0.36 9.67 -13.22
N ASN A 217 -0.45 10.04 -14.20
CA ASN A 217 0.01 10.16 -15.59
C ASN A 217 0.88 11.41 -15.85
N GLY A 218 0.84 12.38 -14.93
CA GLY A 218 1.65 13.60 -14.97
C GLY A 218 2.98 13.47 -14.23
N LEU A 219 3.24 12.33 -13.55
CA LEU A 219 4.53 12.07 -12.95
C LEU A 219 5.61 12.06 -14.03
N ASN A 220 6.67 12.82 -13.77
CA ASN A 220 7.87 12.85 -14.61
C ASN A 220 9.09 12.56 -13.70
N PHE A 221 10.14 12.02 -14.30
CA PHE A 221 11.35 11.49 -13.66
C PHE A 221 12.02 12.44 -12.66
N SER A 222 11.76 13.75 -12.71
CA SER A 222 12.35 14.75 -11.83
C SER A 222 11.63 14.97 -10.50
N GLN A 223 10.44 14.39 -10.29
CA GLN A 223 9.58 14.68 -9.12
C GLN A 223 9.83 13.74 -7.93
N TRP A 224 10.42 12.59 -8.16
CA TRP A 224 10.80 11.62 -7.16
C TRP A 224 12.32 11.54 -7.20
N GLY A 225 13.02 11.52 -6.06
CA GLY A 225 14.48 11.39 -6.05
C GLY A 225 15.02 10.09 -6.68
N LEU A 226 14.15 9.27 -7.28
CA LEU A 226 14.39 8.10 -8.12
C LEU A 226 13.42 8.13 -9.32
N SER A 227 13.94 7.91 -10.52
CA SER A 227 13.17 7.74 -11.76
C SER A 227 12.16 6.59 -11.65
N GLU A 228 11.06 6.63 -12.42
CA GLU A 228 10.10 5.52 -12.51
C GLU A 228 10.80 4.20 -12.92
N GLU A 229 11.84 4.30 -13.74
CA GLU A 229 12.71 3.19 -14.11
C GLU A 229 13.41 2.58 -12.89
N GLU A 230 13.98 3.41 -12.01
CA GLU A 230 14.63 2.96 -10.78
C GLU A 230 13.64 2.33 -9.79
N GLN A 231 12.40 2.82 -9.74
CA GLN A 231 11.37 2.24 -8.88
C GLN A 231 10.93 0.86 -9.41
N ILE A 232 10.65 0.73 -10.71
CA ILE A 232 10.36 -0.57 -11.34
C ILE A 232 11.55 -1.53 -11.14
N GLN A 233 12.77 -1.03 -11.32
CA GLN A 233 13.98 -1.82 -11.11
C GLN A 233 14.13 -2.32 -9.68
N PHE A 234 13.82 -1.48 -8.68
CA PHE A 234 13.87 -1.82 -7.26
C PHE A 234 12.84 -2.90 -6.93
N THR A 235 11.58 -2.73 -7.35
CA THR A 235 10.53 -3.75 -7.18
C THR A 235 10.97 -5.09 -7.76
N LEU A 236 11.42 -5.09 -9.02
CA LEU A 236 11.85 -6.32 -9.69
C LEU A 236 13.09 -6.96 -9.02
N ALA A 237 13.94 -6.16 -8.38
CA ALA A 237 15.12 -6.65 -7.65
C ALA A 237 14.73 -7.25 -6.30
N TYR A 238 13.81 -6.62 -5.56
CA TYR A 238 13.33 -7.11 -4.26
C TYR A 238 12.63 -8.47 -4.43
N ASP A 239 11.75 -8.60 -5.42
CA ASP A 239 11.09 -9.87 -5.73
C ASP A 239 12.09 -10.96 -6.15
N SER A 240 13.24 -10.59 -6.74
CA SER A 240 14.27 -11.58 -7.10
C SER A 240 15.02 -12.14 -5.88
N CYS A 241 15.07 -11.41 -4.77
CA CYS A 241 15.69 -11.87 -3.53
C CYS A 241 14.80 -12.86 -2.77
N ASP A 242 13.47 -12.67 -2.80
CA ASP A 242 12.50 -13.58 -2.18
C ASP A 242 12.41 -14.94 -2.92
N VAL A 243 12.83 -15.00 -4.19
CA VAL A 243 12.86 -16.24 -5.00
C VAL A 243 14.12 -17.09 -4.74
N LEU A 244 15.14 -16.53 -4.07
CA LEU A 244 16.41 -17.22 -3.77
C LEU A 244 16.55 -17.67 -2.30
N SER A 245 15.50 -17.51 -1.48
CA SER A 245 15.37 -18.03 -0.12
C SER A 245 14.34 -19.14 -0.03
#